data_AF-A0A4Z2G6M1-F1
#
_entry.id   AF-A0A4Z2G6M1-F1
#
_cell.length_a   1.000
_cell.length_b   1.000
_cell.length_c   1.000
_cell.angle_alpha   90.00
_cell.angle_beta   90.00
_cell.angle_gamma   90.00
#
_symmetry.space_group_name_H-M   'P 1'
#
loop_
_entity.id
_entity.type
_entity.pdbx_description
1 polymer ?
#
loop_
_entity_poly.entity_id
_entity_poly.type
_entity_poly.pdbx_seq_one_letter_code
_entity_poly.pdbx_strand_id
1 'polypeptide(L)'
;MKICSAIINLFHLIPAAPQTLVKPLLEVVMKTERAMLIEAGSPFREPLIKFLTRHPSQTVELFMMEATLNDPQWSRMFMSFLKHKDAKPLRDVLASNANRFVPLLVPAGTAATIISIIVKNDEGWLAGQHSLVSQLRRVWVSEAFQERHRKDNMAATNWKEPKLLAYCLLSYCKRNYSEIELLFQLLRAFTGRFLCNMTFLKEYMEEEIPKNYSIAQKRALFFRFVEFNDPHFNDELKAKVRTTDGFDQSSGWRFKRLS
;
A
#
# COMPACT_ATOMS: atom_id res chain seq x y z
N MET A 1 18.76 27.53 -11.21
CA MET A 1 18.52 26.10 -10.87
C MET A 1 19.73 25.44 -10.22
N LYS A 2 20.88 25.28 -10.92
CA LYS A 2 22.09 24.60 -10.36
C LYS A 2 22.61 25.23 -9.05
N ILE A 3 22.62 26.55 -8.94
CA ILE A 3 23.07 27.27 -7.73
C ILE A 3 22.17 26.98 -6.52
N CYS A 4 20.83 27.08 -6.65
CA CYS A 4 19.92 26.78 -5.53
C CYS A 4 19.97 25.30 -5.12
N SER A 5 20.08 24.37 -6.07
CA SER A 5 20.28 22.94 -5.75
C SER A 5 21.62 22.68 -5.06
N ALA A 6 22.69 23.38 -5.46
CA ALA A 6 23.98 23.35 -4.78
C ALA A 6 23.88 23.89 -3.34
N ILE A 7 23.16 25.01 -3.13
CA ILE A 7 22.91 25.56 -1.78
C ILE A 7 22.14 24.57 -0.90
N ILE A 8 21.08 23.92 -1.42
CA ILE A 8 20.35 22.89 -0.66
C ILE A 8 21.26 21.70 -0.37
N ASN A 9 22.14 21.32 -1.30
CA ASN A 9 23.16 20.30 -1.07
C ASN A 9 24.13 20.71 0.06
N LEU A 10 24.39 21.99 0.32
CA LEU A 10 25.25 22.36 1.45
C LEU A 10 24.64 21.99 2.81
N PHE A 11 23.32 22.01 2.97
CA PHE A 11 22.68 21.70 4.26
C PHE A 11 22.90 20.25 4.71
N HIS A 12 22.99 19.29 3.77
CA HIS A 12 23.40 17.93 4.10
C HIS A 12 24.93 17.76 4.18
N LEU A 13 25.73 18.80 4.01
CA LEU A 13 27.18 18.72 4.23
C LEU A 13 27.59 19.40 5.54
N ILE A 14 26.72 20.23 6.12
CA ILE A 14 26.92 20.86 7.43
C ILE A 14 26.56 19.86 8.53
N PRO A 15 27.53 19.33 9.31
CA PRO A 15 27.28 18.28 10.32
C PRO A 15 26.40 18.75 11.49
N ALA A 16 26.28 20.06 11.70
CA ALA A 16 25.54 20.69 12.78
C ALA A 16 24.27 21.43 12.32
N ALA A 17 23.77 21.16 11.10
CA ALA A 17 22.55 21.80 10.64
C ALA A 17 21.39 21.44 11.60
N PRO A 18 20.73 22.43 12.21
CA PRO A 18 19.76 22.14 13.27
C PRO A 18 18.46 21.58 12.69
N GLN A 19 17.85 20.66 13.43
CA GLN A 19 16.56 20.03 13.08
C GLN A 19 15.42 21.07 12.93
N THR A 20 15.56 22.24 13.52
CA THR A 20 14.62 23.37 13.39
C THR A 20 14.50 23.88 11.95
N LEU A 21 15.48 23.61 11.08
CA LEU A 21 15.46 23.99 9.67
C LEU A 21 14.65 23.03 8.79
N VAL A 22 14.21 21.87 9.29
CA VAL A 22 13.44 20.90 8.51
C VAL A 22 12.20 21.54 7.89
N LYS A 23 11.34 22.18 8.70
CA LYS A 23 10.12 22.80 8.20
C LYS A 23 10.37 24.00 7.28
N PRO A 24 11.18 25.01 7.67
CA PRO A 24 11.47 26.15 6.79
C PRO A 24 12.06 25.75 5.44
N LEU A 25 12.96 24.77 5.42
CA LEU A 25 13.58 24.31 4.17
C LEU A 25 12.56 23.63 3.25
N LEU A 26 11.68 22.79 3.81
CA LEU A 26 10.59 22.15 3.06
C LEU A 26 9.64 23.21 2.47
N GLU A 27 9.25 24.21 3.26
CA GLU A 27 8.37 25.30 2.81
C GLU A 27 9.00 26.13 1.69
N VAL A 28 10.28 26.49 1.82
CA VAL A 28 11.02 27.23 0.78
C VAL A 28 11.08 26.41 -0.51
N VAL A 29 11.40 25.11 -0.44
CA VAL A 29 11.47 24.23 -1.62
C VAL A 29 10.09 24.12 -2.26
N MET A 30 9.04 23.85 -1.49
CA MET A 30 7.67 23.79 -1.98
C MET A 30 7.20 25.08 -2.65
N LYS A 31 7.51 26.24 -2.06
CA LYS A 31 7.18 27.55 -2.62
C LYS A 31 7.92 27.77 -3.94
N THR A 32 9.18 27.37 -4.01
CA THR A 32 10.02 27.50 -5.21
C THR A 32 9.54 26.57 -6.32
N GLU A 33 9.23 25.32 -6.01
CA GLU A 33 8.65 24.34 -6.95
C GLU A 33 7.32 24.84 -7.52
N ARG A 34 6.45 25.38 -6.66
CA ARG A 34 5.17 25.97 -7.09
C ARG A 34 5.39 27.18 -8.00
N ALA A 35 6.30 28.09 -7.66
CA ALA A 35 6.60 29.27 -8.47
C ALA A 35 7.18 28.91 -9.86
N MET A 36 7.88 27.79 -9.96
CA MET A 36 8.45 27.30 -11.22
C MET A 36 7.52 26.34 -11.98
N LEU A 37 6.36 25.99 -11.42
CA LEU A 37 5.44 24.98 -11.96
C LEU A 37 6.11 23.60 -12.19
N ILE A 38 7.06 23.23 -11.33
CA ILE A 38 7.79 21.95 -11.38
C ILE A 38 7.49 21.16 -10.12
N GLU A 39 6.81 20.03 -10.27
CA GLU A 39 6.61 19.07 -9.17
C GLU A 39 7.42 17.78 -9.37
N ALA A 40 7.29 17.14 -10.53
CA ALA A 40 8.10 15.98 -10.89
C ALA A 40 9.43 16.41 -11.51
N GLY A 41 10.53 15.72 -11.17
CA GLY A 41 11.86 16.03 -11.70
C GLY A 41 12.50 17.29 -11.11
N SER A 42 11.98 17.80 -9.99
CA SER A 42 12.56 18.94 -9.29
C SER A 42 14.02 18.65 -8.87
N PRO A 43 14.99 19.53 -9.21
CA PRO A 43 16.40 19.36 -8.86
C PRO A 43 16.66 19.57 -7.36
N PHE A 44 15.63 19.92 -6.57
CA PHE A 44 15.73 20.14 -5.14
C PHE A 44 15.38 18.91 -4.31
N ARG A 45 14.74 17.88 -4.89
CA ARG A 45 14.31 16.70 -4.13
C ARG A 45 15.48 15.84 -3.67
N GLU A 46 16.47 15.62 -4.54
CA GLU A 46 17.69 14.87 -4.24
C GLU A 46 18.52 15.50 -3.10
N PRO A 47 18.85 16.80 -3.11
CA PRO A 47 19.58 17.40 -1.99
C PRO A 47 18.73 17.46 -0.71
N LEU A 48 17.42 17.68 -0.83
CA LEU A 48 16.53 17.80 0.31
C LEU A 48 16.39 16.48 1.06
N ILE A 49 16.19 15.35 0.37
CA ILE A 49 16.05 14.05 1.04
C ILE A 49 17.30 13.68 1.84
N LYS A 50 18.51 14.02 1.35
CA LYS A 50 19.77 13.80 2.09
C LYS A 50 19.83 14.58 3.40
N PHE A 51 19.24 15.77 3.46
CA PHE A 51 19.13 16.53 4.69
C PHE A 51 18.05 15.94 5.61
N LEU A 52 16.86 15.63 5.08
CA LEU A 52 15.75 15.07 5.85
C LEU A 52 16.10 13.75 6.54
N THR A 53 16.87 12.88 5.87
CA THR A 53 17.26 11.58 6.42
C THR A 53 18.28 11.66 7.56
N ARG A 54 18.89 12.84 7.80
CA ARG A 54 19.71 13.11 9.00
C ARG A 54 18.87 13.39 10.24
N HIS A 55 17.63 13.84 10.07
CA HIS A 55 16.69 14.11 11.15
C HIS A 55 15.39 13.31 10.92
N PRO A 56 15.46 11.97 10.89
CA PRO A 56 14.35 11.15 10.42
C PRO A 56 13.12 11.24 11.34
N SER A 57 13.31 11.27 12.67
CA SER A 57 12.22 11.42 13.64
C SER A 57 11.49 12.75 13.47
N GLN A 58 12.22 13.87 13.53
CA GLN A 58 11.68 15.22 13.33
C GLN A 58 10.94 15.35 12.00
N THR A 59 11.50 14.79 10.92
CA THR A 59 10.89 14.82 9.59
C THR A 59 9.58 14.05 9.56
N VAL A 60 9.58 12.81 10.06
CA VAL A 60 8.37 11.97 10.09
C VAL A 60 7.30 12.59 10.97
N GLU A 61 7.66 13.09 12.16
CA GLU A 61 6.73 13.78 13.05
C GLU A 61 6.08 14.98 12.37
N LEU A 62 6.86 15.84 11.71
CA LEU A 62 6.33 16.98 10.96
C LEU A 62 5.32 16.54 9.91
N PHE A 63 5.63 15.54 9.08
CA PHE A 63 4.72 15.11 8.01
C PHE A 63 3.49 14.37 8.51
N MET A 64 3.58 13.69 9.66
CA MET A 64 2.49 12.93 10.27
C MET A 64 1.55 13.80 11.10
N MET A 65 1.81 15.11 11.26
CA MET A 65 0.85 16.05 11.85
C MET A 65 -0.42 16.13 11.02
N GLU A 66 -1.57 16.27 11.66
CA GLU A 66 -2.86 16.34 10.96
C GLU A 66 -2.91 17.45 9.90
N ALA A 67 -2.40 18.64 10.23
CA ALA A 67 -2.38 19.79 9.32
C ALA A 67 -1.56 19.55 8.04
N THR A 68 -0.44 18.84 8.14
CA THR A 68 0.43 18.54 6.98
C THR A 68 -0.02 17.29 6.24
N LEU A 69 -0.52 16.28 6.95
CA LEU A 69 -0.96 15.02 6.36
C LEU A 69 -2.19 15.21 5.47
N ASN A 70 -3.07 16.12 5.87
CA ASN A 70 -4.28 16.48 5.13
C ASN A 70 -4.04 17.57 4.06
N ASP A 71 -2.91 18.26 4.08
CA ASP A 71 -2.56 19.21 3.02
C ASP A 71 -2.07 18.45 1.75
N PRO A 72 -2.70 18.67 0.58
CA PRO A 72 -2.36 17.94 -0.65
C PRO A 72 -0.92 18.15 -1.15
N GLN A 73 -0.29 19.29 -0.91
CA GLN A 73 1.10 19.53 -1.32
C GLN A 73 2.07 18.78 -0.38
N TRP A 74 1.83 18.87 0.93
CA TRP A 74 2.62 18.16 1.93
C TRP A 74 2.52 16.65 1.80
N SER A 75 1.31 16.12 1.66
CA SER A 75 1.08 14.69 1.44
C SER A 75 1.79 14.19 0.18
N ARG A 76 1.63 14.87 -0.97
CA ARG A 76 2.33 14.47 -2.22
C ARG A 76 3.85 14.53 -2.09
N MET A 77 4.38 15.54 -1.41
CA MET A 77 5.82 15.65 -1.15
C MET A 77 6.31 14.50 -0.27
N PHE A 78 5.59 14.19 0.80
CA PHE A 78 5.95 13.09 1.69
C PHE A 78 5.96 11.75 0.95
N MET A 79 4.91 11.46 0.17
CA MET A 79 4.83 10.23 -0.63
C MET A 79 5.95 10.13 -1.66
N SER A 80 6.38 11.26 -2.22
CA SER A 80 7.53 11.30 -3.12
C SER A 80 8.83 10.97 -2.40
N PHE A 81 9.02 11.46 -1.17
CA PHE A 81 10.20 11.15 -0.37
C PHE A 81 10.23 9.71 0.10
N LEU A 82 9.12 9.16 0.60
CA LEU A 82 9.09 7.78 1.08
C LEU A 82 9.41 6.74 -0.02
N LYS A 83 9.12 7.07 -1.28
CA LYS A 83 9.48 6.25 -2.46
C LYS A 83 10.95 6.40 -2.89
N HIS A 84 11.66 7.39 -2.35
CA HIS A 84 13.06 7.62 -2.69
C HIS A 84 13.95 6.50 -2.14
N LYS A 85 14.99 6.13 -2.90
CA LYS A 85 15.96 5.09 -2.50
C LYS A 85 16.56 5.36 -1.12
N ASP A 86 16.96 6.60 -0.86
CA ASP A 86 17.65 7.03 0.37
C ASP A 86 16.71 7.23 1.56
N ALA A 87 15.39 7.12 1.38
CA ALA A 87 14.42 7.36 2.46
C ALA A 87 14.27 6.19 3.45
N LYS A 88 15.22 5.22 3.45
CA LYS A 88 15.21 4.11 4.41
C LYS A 88 15.10 4.60 5.86
N PRO A 89 15.86 5.62 6.32
CA PRO A 89 15.73 6.11 7.70
C PRO A 89 14.32 6.64 8.03
N LEU A 90 13.64 7.28 7.07
CA LEU A 90 12.26 7.75 7.26
C LEU A 90 11.28 6.57 7.34
N ARG A 91 11.45 5.57 6.47
CA ARG A 91 10.64 4.35 6.47
C ARG A 91 10.83 3.56 7.76
N ASP A 92 12.05 3.46 8.28
CA ASP A 92 12.35 2.76 9.53
C ASP A 92 11.66 3.43 10.73
N VAL A 93 11.68 4.77 10.80
CA VAL A 93 10.96 5.52 11.85
C VAL A 93 9.46 5.27 11.77
N LEU A 94 8.87 5.26 10.57
CA LEU A 94 7.45 4.94 10.39
C LEU A 94 7.14 3.48 10.77
N ALA A 95 8.00 2.54 10.38
CA ALA A 95 7.85 1.12 10.62
C ALA A 95 7.98 0.74 12.10
N SER A 96 8.73 1.53 12.89
CA SER A 96 8.96 1.28 14.31
C SER A 96 7.70 1.40 15.19
N ASN A 97 6.66 2.09 14.72
CA ASN A 97 5.41 2.23 15.46
C ASN A 97 4.21 2.13 14.51
N ALA A 98 3.84 0.89 14.17
CA ALA A 98 2.71 0.58 13.29
C ALA A 98 1.34 1.04 13.83
N ASN A 99 1.18 1.10 15.16
CA ASN A 99 -0.08 1.47 15.80
C ASN A 99 -0.52 2.90 15.47
N ARG A 100 0.41 3.79 15.10
CA ARG A 100 0.08 5.16 14.65
C ARG A 100 -0.82 5.21 13.42
N PHE A 101 -0.83 4.15 12.60
CA PHE A 101 -1.64 4.10 11.39
C PHE A 101 -3.08 3.64 11.66
N VAL A 102 -3.33 2.92 12.75
CA VAL A 102 -4.67 2.41 13.09
C VAL A 102 -5.74 3.51 13.07
N PRO A 103 -5.59 4.66 13.77
CA PRO A 103 -6.60 5.71 13.72
C PRO A 103 -6.70 6.39 12.36
N LEU A 104 -5.64 6.34 11.54
CA LEU A 104 -5.57 6.99 10.23
C LEU A 104 -6.14 6.13 9.09
N LEU A 105 -6.59 4.91 9.38
CA LEU A 105 -7.16 4.00 8.39
C LEU A 105 -8.65 4.28 8.10
N VAL A 106 -9.27 5.25 8.77
CA VAL A 106 -10.66 5.63 8.56
C VAL A 106 -10.76 7.17 8.45
N PRO A 107 -10.72 7.75 7.23
CA PRO A 107 -10.57 7.10 5.91
C PRO A 107 -9.12 6.71 5.59
N ALA A 108 -8.91 5.59 4.88
CA ALA A 108 -7.58 4.98 4.76
C ALA A 108 -6.60 5.68 3.79
N GLY A 109 -7.07 6.47 2.83
CA GLY A 109 -6.30 6.99 1.68
C GLY A 109 -4.80 7.23 1.89
N THR A 110 -4.43 8.18 2.76
CA THR A 110 -3.02 8.53 3.01
C THR A 110 -2.28 7.43 3.78
N ALA A 111 -2.90 6.86 4.82
CA ALA A 111 -2.29 5.80 5.62
C ALA A 111 -2.04 4.52 4.81
N ALA A 112 -3.00 4.08 4.00
CA ALA A 112 -2.87 2.93 3.10
C ALA A 112 -1.71 3.12 2.12
N THR A 113 -1.51 4.35 1.64
CA THR A 113 -0.38 4.66 0.77
C THR A 113 0.95 4.52 1.51
N ILE A 114 1.09 5.09 2.70
CA ILE A 114 2.32 4.99 3.51
C ILE A 114 2.63 3.52 3.84
N ILE A 115 1.65 2.78 4.36
CA ILE A 115 1.77 1.36 4.69
C ILE A 115 2.22 0.57 3.46
N SER A 116 1.60 0.79 2.30
CA SER A 116 1.99 0.08 1.07
C SER A 116 3.42 0.37 0.64
N ILE A 117 3.95 1.57 0.91
CA ILE A 117 5.34 1.90 0.63
C ILE A 117 6.26 1.15 1.58
N ILE A 118 5.93 1.08 2.87
CA ILE A 118 6.70 0.31 3.86
C ILE A 118 6.74 -1.17 3.44
N VAL A 119 5.57 -1.77 3.19
CA VAL A 119 5.45 -3.19 2.78
C VAL A 119 6.21 -3.51 1.49
N LYS A 120 6.23 -2.59 0.51
CA LYS A 120 7.01 -2.78 -0.73
C LYS A 120 8.53 -2.78 -0.50
N ASN A 121 9.01 -2.13 0.56
CA ASN A 121 10.42 -2.06 0.88
C ASN A 121 10.83 -3.10 1.93
N ASP A 122 9.87 -3.61 2.70
CA ASP A 122 10.04 -4.70 3.67
C ASP A 122 8.77 -5.57 3.67
N GLU A 123 8.80 -6.63 2.87
CA GLU A 123 7.67 -7.56 2.72
C GLU A 123 7.40 -8.36 4.01
N GLY A 124 8.33 -8.39 4.97
CA GLY A 124 8.20 -9.10 6.24
C GLY A 124 7.60 -8.29 7.36
N TRP A 125 7.69 -6.95 7.26
CA TRP A 125 7.29 -6.03 8.32
C TRP A 125 5.86 -6.28 8.82
N LEU A 126 4.90 -6.47 7.90
CA LEU A 126 3.49 -6.58 8.24
C LEU A 126 3.14 -7.87 8.99
N ALA A 127 3.94 -8.93 8.86
CA ALA A 127 3.70 -10.22 9.52
C ALA A 127 3.66 -10.10 11.05
N GLY A 128 4.44 -9.18 11.64
CA GLY A 128 4.46 -8.94 13.08
C GLY A 128 3.41 -7.94 13.59
N GLN A 129 2.59 -7.34 12.72
CA GLN A 129 1.73 -6.21 13.08
C GLN A 129 0.24 -6.59 13.15
N HIS A 130 -0.11 -7.53 14.04
CA HIS A 130 -1.47 -8.10 14.12
C HIS A 130 -2.59 -7.06 14.27
N SER A 131 -2.40 -6.04 15.12
CA SER A 131 -3.38 -4.96 15.33
C SER A 131 -3.64 -4.18 14.04
N LEU A 132 -2.57 -3.83 13.32
CA LEU A 132 -2.66 -3.11 12.05
C LEU A 132 -3.35 -3.97 10.98
N VAL A 133 -2.97 -5.24 10.86
CA VAL A 133 -3.58 -6.19 9.91
C VAL A 133 -5.07 -6.37 10.18
N SER A 134 -5.46 -6.51 11.45
CA SER A 134 -6.86 -6.58 11.85
C SER A 134 -7.64 -5.35 11.37
N GLN A 135 -7.07 -4.15 11.52
CA GLN A 135 -7.71 -2.91 11.06
C GLN A 135 -7.76 -2.79 9.53
N LEU A 136 -6.69 -3.15 8.82
CA LEU A 136 -6.69 -3.22 7.35
C LEU A 136 -7.79 -4.17 6.84
N ARG A 137 -7.95 -5.33 7.48
CA ARG A 137 -9.01 -6.30 7.17
C ARG A 137 -10.40 -5.71 7.41
N ARG A 138 -10.62 -5.05 8.55
CA ARG A 138 -11.91 -4.39 8.87
C ARG A 138 -12.28 -3.34 7.84
N VAL A 139 -11.32 -2.50 7.43
CA VAL A 139 -11.54 -1.51 6.37
C VAL A 139 -11.89 -2.18 5.06
N TRP A 140 -11.12 -3.20 4.64
CA TRP A 140 -11.35 -3.91 3.38
C TRP A 140 -12.75 -4.53 3.31
N VAL A 141 -13.22 -5.18 4.38
CA VAL A 141 -14.51 -5.87 4.38
C VAL A 141 -15.70 -4.91 4.56
N SER A 142 -15.48 -3.69 5.03
CA SER A 142 -16.57 -2.75 5.33
C SER A 142 -17.36 -2.31 4.08
N GLU A 143 -18.70 -2.30 4.18
CA GLU A 143 -19.57 -1.84 3.09
C GLU A 143 -19.30 -0.38 2.71
N ALA A 144 -19.02 0.47 3.70
CA ALA A 144 -18.67 1.88 3.46
C ALA A 144 -17.44 2.03 2.55
N PHE A 145 -16.43 1.16 2.71
CA PHE A 145 -15.25 1.15 1.84
C PHE A 145 -15.59 0.62 0.45
N GLN A 146 -16.34 -0.48 0.38
CA GLN A 146 -16.74 -1.10 -0.88
C GLN A 146 -17.57 -0.14 -1.74
N GLU A 147 -18.54 0.55 -1.13
CA GLU A 147 -19.45 1.46 -1.82
C GLU A 147 -18.72 2.69 -2.36
N ARG A 148 -17.86 3.30 -1.54
CA ARG A 148 -17.06 4.47 -1.93
C ARG A 148 -16.16 4.22 -3.14
N HIS A 149 -15.75 2.97 -3.32
CA HIS A 149 -14.79 2.58 -4.34
C HIS A 149 -15.41 1.79 -5.50
N ARG A 150 -16.74 1.68 -5.52
CA ARG A 150 -17.51 1.20 -6.67
C ARG A 150 -17.29 2.17 -7.84
N LYS A 151 -17.10 1.66 -9.06
CA LYS A 151 -16.82 2.43 -10.28
C LYS A 151 -17.70 3.67 -10.46
N ASP A 152 -18.97 3.56 -10.09
CA ASP A 152 -19.97 4.62 -10.28
C ASP A 152 -19.88 5.75 -9.23
N ASN A 153 -19.23 5.50 -8.08
CA ASN A 153 -19.14 6.42 -6.93
C ASN A 153 -17.70 6.88 -6.62
N MET A 154 -16.71 6.41 -7.37
CA MET A 154 -15.30 6.57 -7.04
C MET A 154 -14.72 7.92 -7.51
N ALA A 155 -14.20 8.71 -6.57
CA ALA A 155 -13.41 9.89 -6.89
C ALA A 155 -12.08 9.51 -7.59
N ALA A 156 -11.70 10.27 -8.63
CA ALA A 156 -10.49 10.05 -9.43
C ALA A 156 -9.18 10.15 -8.63
N THR A 157 -9.20 10.63 -7.38
CA THR A 157 -8.02 10.67 -6.50
C THR A 157 -7.79 9.36 -5.74
N ASN A 158 -8.86 8.59 -5.50
CA ASN A 158 -8.84 7.46 -4.57
C ASN A 158 -8.79 6.11 -5.29
N TRP A 159 -8.63 6.12 -6.61
CA TRP A 159 -8.67 4.90 -7.43
C TRP A 159 -7.62 3.84 -7.06
N LYS A 160 -6.49 4.28 -6.48
CA LYS A 160 -5.40 3.40 -6.06
C LYS A 160 -5.64 2.75 -4.70
N GLU A 161 -6.50 3.33 -3.85
CA GLU A 161 -6.66 2.93 -2.45
C GLU A 161 -7.02 1.44 -2.29
N PRO A 162 -8.00 0.87 -3.03
CA PRO A 162 -8.29 -0.57 -2.94
C PRO A 162 -7.11 -1.45 -3.35
N LYS A 163 -6.37 -1.05 -4.39
CA LYS A 163 -5.18 -1.79 -4.85
C LYS A 163 -4.08 -1.81 -3.80
N LEU A 164 -3.84 -0.69 -3.12
CA LEU A 164 -2.81 -0.60 -2.08
C LEU A 164 -3.21 -1.41 -0.84
N LEU A 165 -4.48 -1.35 -0.45
CA LEU A 165 -5.00 -2.11 0.68
C LEU A 165 -4.94 -3.63 0.41
N ALA A 166 -5.41 -4.07 -0.76
CA ALA A 166 -5.35 -5.47 -1.18
C ALA A 166 -3.90 -5.96 -1.29
N TYR A 167 -2.97 -5.12 -1.80
CA TYR A 167 -1.55 -5.46 -1.85
C TYR A 167 -0.95 -5.70 -0.46
N CYS A 168 -1.24 -4.83 0.51
CA CYS A 168 -0.78 -5.01 1.89
C CYS A 168 -1.31 -6.32 2.50
N LEU A 169 -2.62 -6.55 2.39
CA LEU A 169 -3.25 -7.77 2.92
C LEU A 169 -2.70 -9.04 2.24
N LEU A 170 -2.47 -9.00 0.92
CA LEU A 170 -1.88 -10.11 0.20
C LEU A 170 -0.44 -10.39 0.66
N SER A 171 0.37 -9.35 0.87
CA SER A 171 1.74 -9.50 1.38
C SER A 171 1.76 -10.19 2.75
N TYR A 172 0.76 -9.92 3.60
CA TYR A 172 0.58 -10.65 4.85
C TYR A 172 0.20 -12.13 4.63
N CYS A 173 -0.74 -12.43 3.70
CA CYS A 173 -1.10 -13.81 3.36
C CYS A 173 0.07 -14.64 2.81
N LYS A 174 0.96 -14.02 2.01
CA LYS A 174 2.15 -14.68 1.44
C LYS A 174 3.09 -15.27 2.49
N ARG A 175 3.05 -14.75 3.72
CA ARG A 175 3.87 -15.21 4.85
C ARG A 175 3.08 -16.01 5.89
N ASN A 176 1.75 -15.89 5.87
CA ASN A 176 0.85 -16.55 6.81
C ASN A 176 -0.16 -17.42 6.06
N TYR A 177 0.27 -18.61 5.63
CA TYR A 177 -0.56 -19.53 4.85
C TYR A 177 -1.81 -20.04 5.60
N SER A 178 -1.87 -19.87 6.92
CA SER A 178 -3.05 -20.15 7.74
C SER A 178 -4.19 -19.14 7.53
N GLU A 179 -3.92 -17.97 6.96
CA GLU A 179 -4.87 -16.88 6.76
C GLU A 179 -5.74 -17.11 5.52
N ILE A 180 -6.35 -18.30 5.47
CA ILE A 180 -7.22 -18.74 4.39
C ILE A 180 -8.42 -17.81 4.28
N GLU A 181 -9.05 -17.46 5.39
CA GLU A 181 -10.23 -16.59 5.38
C GLU A 181 -9.94 -15.21 4.77
N LEU A 182 -8.79 -14.63 5.08
CA LEU A 182 -8.38 -13.35 4.50
C LEU A 182 -8.18 -13.45 2.98
N LEU A 183 -7.59 -14.55 2.50
CA LEU A 183 -7.43 -14.79 1.07
C LEU A 183 -8.79 -14.85 0.34
N PHE A 184 -9.79 -15.50 0.93
CA PHE A 184 -11.15 -15.53 0.39
C PHE A 184 -11.81 -14.16 0.43
N GLN A 185 -11.59 -13.36 1.47
CA GLN A 185 -12.09 -11.98 1.51
C GLN A 185 -11.47 -11.09 0.43
N LEU A 186 -10.22 -11.36 0.03
CA LEU A 186 -9.59 -10.66 -1.10
C LEU A 186 -10.22 -11.01 -2.44
N LEU A 187 -10.91 -12.15 -2.58
CA LEU A 187 -11.64 -12.49 -3.81
C LEU A 187 -12.71 -11.45 -4.15
N ARG A 188 -13.20 -10.69 -3.16
CA ARG A 188 -14.12 -9.55 -3.38
C ARG A 188 -13.52 -8.49 -4.32
N ALA A 189 -12.20 -8.46 -4.48
CA ALA A 189 -11.53 -7.62 -5.47
C ALA A 189 -11.91 -7.94 -6.92
N PHE A 190 -12.36 -9.17 -7.20
CA PHE A 190 -12.79 -9.62 -8.53
C PHE A 190 -14.29 -9.55 -8.75
N THR A 191 -15.09 -9.52 -7.69
CA THR A 191 -16.54 -9.27 -7.76
C THR A 191 -16.88 -7.78 -7.71
N GLY A 192 -16.06 -7.00 -7.00
CA GLY A 192 -16.21 -5.56 -6.90
C GLY A 192 -15.92 -4.87 -8.22
N ARG A 193 -16.77 -3.90 -8.60
CA ARG A 193 -16.53 -3.03 -9.77
C ARG A 193 -15.47 -1.97 -9.44
N PHE A 194 -14.26 -2.39 -9.09
CA PHE A 194 -13.14 -1.46 -8.84
C PHE A 194 -12.52 -0.98 -10.16
N LEU A 195 -12.02 0.26 -10.19
CA LEU A 195 -11.29 0.78 -11.35
C LEU A 195 -9.83 0.31 -11.43
N CYS A 196 -9.24 -0.10 -10.31
CA CYS A 196 -7.84 -0.52 -10.28
C CYS A 196 -7.67 -1.98 -10.69
N ASN A 197 -6.66 -2.24 -11.53
CA ASN A 197 -6.33 -3.60 -11.94
C ASN A 197 -5.64 -4.38 -10.80
N MET A 198 -6.21 -5.55 -10.49
CA MET A 198 -5.80 -6.51 -9.47
C MET A 198 -4.97 -7.68 -10.03
N THR A 199 -4.30 -7.50 -11.17
CA THR A 199 -3.43 -8.54 -11.79
C THR A 199 -2.50 -9.22 -10.79
N PHE A 200 -1.88 -8.49 -9.86
CA PHE A 200 -0.99 -9.06 -8.84
C PHE A 200 -1.68 -10.11 -7.95
N LEU A 201 -2.96 -9.90 -7.62
CA LEU A 201 -3.74 -10.83 -6.81
C LEU A 201 -4.14 -12.05 -7.65
N LYS A 202 -4.48 -11.81 -8.93
CA LYS A 202 -4.79 -12.87 -9.89
C LYS A 202 -3.59 -13.79 -10.11
N GLU A 203 -2.42 -13.22 -10.43
CA GLU A 203 -1.16 -13.96 -10.60
C GLU A 203 -0.81 -14.76 -9.34
N TYR A 204 -0.99 -14.19 -8.15
CA TYR A 204 -0.77 -14.94 -6.92
C TYR A 204 -1.67 -16.18 -6.83
N MET A 205 -2.96 -16.01 -7.10
CA MET A 205 -3.94 -17.09 -6.99
C MET A 205 -3.78 -18.17 -8.07
N GLU A 206 -3.49 -17.77 -9.30
CA GLU A 206 -3.42 -18.67 -10.46
C GLU A 206 -2.03 -19.34 -10.58
N GLU A 207 -0.95 -18.65 -10.22
CA GLU A 207 0.42 -19.10 -10.48
C GLU A 207 1.19 -19.43 -9.20
N GLU A 208 1.15 -18.59 -8.17
CA GLU A 208 1.95 -18.81 -6.97
C GLU A 208 1.35 -19.85 -6.02
N ILE A 209 0.04 -19.83 -5.78
CA ILE A 209 -0.62 -20.82 -4.90
C ILE A 209 -0.38 -22.25 -5.41
N PRO A 210 -0.62 -22.60 -6.69
CA PRO A 210 -0.43 -23.97 -7.16
C PRO A 210 1.03 -24.43 -7.10
N LYS A 211 1.99 -23.52 -7.31
CA LYS A 211 3.43 -23.83 -7.32
C LYS A 211 3.99 -23.96 -5.90
N ASN A 212 3.65 -23.03 -5.00
CA ASN A 212 4.35 -22.88 -3.73
C ASN A 212 3.62 -23.51 -2.53
N TYR A 213 2.30 -23.73 -2.61
CA TYR A 213 1.57 -24.29 -1.48
C TYR A 213 1.78 -25.81 -1.38
N SER A 214 1.94 -26.28 -0.13
CA SER A 214 1.92 -27.70 0.21
C SER A 214 0.55 -28.34 -0.06
N ILE A 215 0.51 -29.67 -0.14
CA ILE A 215 -0.73 -30.42 -0.34
C ILE A 215 -1.75 -30.14 0.78
N ALA A 216 -1.29 -30.05 2.03
CA ALA A 216 -2.15 -29.75 3.18
C ALA A 216 -2.83 -28.37 3.04
N GLN A 217 -2.07 -27.35 2.64
CA GLN A 217 -2.60 -26.00 2.43
C GLN A 217 -3.59 -25.95 1.24
N LYS A 218 -3.26 -26.64 0.14
CA LYS A 218 -4.17 -26.77 -1.02
C LYS A 218 -5.49 -27.43 -0.64
N ARG A 219 -5.45 -28.49 0.18
CA ARG A 219 -6.65 -29.15 0.70
C ARG A 219 -7.46 -28.22 1.58
N ALA A 220 -6.82 -27.48 2.49
CA ALA A 220 -7.51 -26.52 3.34
C ALA A 220 -8.22 -25.40 2.54
N LEU A 221 -7.56 -24.88 1.50
CA LEU A 221 -8.17 -23.95 0.55
C LEU A 221 -9.38 -24.55 -0.16
N PHE A 222 -9.26 -25.80 -0.62
CA PHE A 222 -10.35 -26.49 -1.31
C PHE A 222 -11.56 -26.72 -0.41
N PHE A 223 -11.37 -27.22 0.82
CA PHE A 223 -12.48 -27.41 1.76
C PHE A 223 -13.15 -26.08 2.09
N ARG A 224 -12.35 -25.04 2.37
CA ARG A 224 -12.90 -23.71 2.59
C ARG A 224 -13.69 -23.20 1.38
N PHE A 225 -13.23 -23.48 0.16
CA PHE A 225 -13.93 -23.12 -1.08
C PHE A 225 -15.28 -23.83 -1.22
N VAL A 226 -15.34 -25.13 -0.91
CA VAL A 226 -16.59 -25.90 -0.95
C VAL A 226 -17.61 -25.35 0.05
N GLU A 227 -17.15 -24.99 1.24
CA GLU A 227 -17.96 -24.35 2.30
C GLU A 227 -18.19 -22.86 2.06
N PHE A 228 -17.57 -22.26 1.04
CA PHE A 228 -17.65 -20.83 0.81
C PHE A 228 -19.03 -20.45 0.27
N ASN A 229 -19.83 -19.86 1.16
CA ASN A 229 -21.14 -19.30 0.84
C ASN A 229 -21.22 -17.83 1.27
N ASP A 230 -20.59 -16.92 0.52
CA ASP A 230 -20.76 -15.47 0.71
C ASP A 230 -21.90 -14.96 -0.19
N PRO A 231 -22.96 -14.32 0.37
CA PRO A 231 -24.03 -13.70 -0.40
C PRO A 231 -23.56 -12.59 -1.35
N HIS A 232 -22.41 -11.97 -1.06
CA HIS A 232 -21.82 -10.90 -1.89
C HIS A 232 -21.00 -11.44 -3.07
N PHE A 233 -20.82 -12.76 -3.16
CA PHE A 233 -20.16 -13.41 -4.27
C PHE A 233 -21.22 -13.84 -5.29
N ASN A 234 -21.19 -13.23 -6.48
CA ASN A 234 -22.16 -13.50 -7.55
C ASN A 234 -22.17 -15.00 -7.88
N ASP A 235 -23.35 -15.58 -8.08
CA ASP A 235 -23.55 -17.00 -8.39
C ASP A 235 -22.78 -17.42 -9.66
N GLU A 236 -22.50 -16.47 -10.55
CA GLU A 236 -21.69 -16.67 -11.76
C GLU A 236 -20.22 -17.05 -11.46
N LEU A 237 -19.61 -16.47 -10.43
CA LEU A 237 -18.25 -16.81 -9.99
C LEU A 237 -18.24 -18.14 -9.24
N LYS A 238 -19.29 -18.42 -8.45
CA LYS A 238 -19.49 -19.73 -7.82
C LYS A 238 -19.69 -20.83 -8.87
N ALA A 239 -20.45 -20.55 -9.94
CA ALA A 239 -20.74 -21.47 -11.03
C ALA A 239 -19.52 -21.73 -11.93
N LYS A 240 -18.80 -20.68 -12.37
CA LYS A 240 -17.61 -20.81 -13.25
C LYS A 240 -16.43 -21.55 -12.60
N VAL A 241 -16.29 -21.48 -11.28
CA VAL A 241 -15.27 -22.26 -10.57
C VAL A 241 -15.71 -23.72 -10.39
N ARG A 242 -17.02 -23.97 -10.16
CA ARG A 242 -17.59 -25.33 -10.05
C ARG A 242 -17.65 -26.09 -11.38
N THR A 243 -17.71 -25.41 -12.52
CA THR A 243 -17.76 -26.01 -13.88
C THR A 243 -16.40 -26.12 -14.56
N THR A 244 -15.28 -25.97 -13.84
CA THR A 244 -13.97 -26.41 -14.37
C THR A 244 -13.89 -27.94 -14.36
N ASP A 245 -14.56 -28.54 -15.33
CA ASP A 245 -14.40 -29.95 -15.71
C ASP A 245 -12.93 -30.20 -16.05
N GLY A 246 -12.26 -31.01 -15.22
CA GLY A 246 -10.87 -31.43 -15.41
C GLY A 246 -10.06 -31.46 -14.12
N PHE A 247 -10.52 -32.18 -13.10
CA PHE A 247 -9.71 -32.55 -11.93
C PHE A 247 -8.75 -33.67 -12.35
N ASP A 248 -7.66 -33.32 -13.05
CA ASP A 248 -6.52 -34.22 -13.21
C ASP A 248 -5.58 -33.97 -12.03
N GLN A 249 -5.39 -35.00 -11.18
CA GLN A 249 -4.56 -34.94 -9.98
C GLN A 249 -3.09 -34.58 -10.25
N SER A 250 -2.68 -34.51 -11.52
CA SER A 250 -1.32 -34.22 -11.96
C SER A 250 -1.02 -32.75 -12.30
N SER A 251 -2.02 -31.88 -12.47
CA SER A 251 -1.78 -30.52 -13.01
C SER A 251 -2.56 -29.44 -12.26
N GLY A 252 -1.82 -28.54 -11.62
CA GLY A 252 -2.36 -27.47 -10.78
C GLY A 252 -3.34 -26.53 -11.49
N TRP A 253 -4.12 -25.81 -10.66
CA TRP A 253 -5.16 -24.85 -11.01
C TRP A 253 -4.85 -24.03 -12.27
N ARG A 254 -5.61 -24.24 -13.34
CA ARG A 254 -5.69 -23.30 -14.47
C ARG A 254 -7.03 -22.58 -14.43
N PHE A 255 -7.04 -21.38 -13.85
CA PHE A 255 -8.15 -20.45 -14.09
C PHE A 255 -8.15 -20.08 -15.58
N LYS A 256 -9.19 -20.48 -16.31
CA LYS A 256 -9.37 -20.02 -17.70
C LYS A 256 -9.66 -18.51 -17.69
N ARG A 257 -8.93 -17.81 -18.55
CA ARG A 257 -8.95 -16.35 -18.80
C ARG A 257 -10.31 -15.69 -18.57
N LEU A 258 -10.37 -14.83 -17.56
CA LEU A 258 -11.32 -13.73 -17.46
C LEU A 258 -10.97 -12.69 -18.54
N SER A 259 -11.78 -12.62 -19.61
CA SER A 259 -11.83 -11.51 -20.58
C SER A 259 -13.07 -10.67 -20.33
#